data_AF-A0A413ZWH0-F1
#
_entry.id   AF-A0A413ZWH0-F1
#
_cell.length_a   1.000
_cell.length_b   1.000
_cell.length_c   1.000
_cell.angle_alpha   90.00
_cell.angle_beta   90.00
_cell.angle_gamma   90.00
#
_symmetry.space_group_name_H-M   'P 1'
#
loop_
_entity.id
_entity.type
_entity.pdbx_description
1 polymer ?
#
loop_
_entity_poly.entity_id
_entity_poly.type
_entity_poly.pdbx_seq_one_letter_code
_entity_poly.pdbx_strand_id
1 'polypeptide(L)'
;MNKYTGEVRKRSQNLLIVEGNHEKNELFWLLFKCFPEINIDMDDIWIYGTNIYMLYDDIAAEYGADWASAGEDIDLPYVISKKKYPENLRYKEDFTNILIIFDFERHDTNFSKVKIEEMQRIFMDATDIGKLYINYPMIESYQHLKCFPDDDYAERKIPVTLQPGKEYKALVKKETVIGKMVEFPHRVEDLLDGRFGIRDEQARTECSDKILKITTDENMDEAIQNILHDVVEEQALETAKYQLKDWVKKAGYAQMGENYWEHMRKIFIQIIRHNICKANRIQNGTYQIEEEKYKQSFEKLDLMKILENQTSASRDEQNGFIWVLSTCVFVVPEYNFSLVTE
;
A
#
# COMPACT_ATOMS: atom_id res chain seq x y z
N MET A 1 -1.22 37.20 14.87
CA MET A 1 -2.42 36.76 15.60
C MET A 1 -3.25 35.92 14.65
N ASN A 2 -3.01 34.62 14.71
CA ASN A 2 -3.51 33.67 13.74
C ASN A 2 -4.85 33.12 14.26
N LYS A 3 -5.88 33.02 13.41
CA LYS A 3 -7.24 32.56 13.77
C LYS A 3 -7.29 31.04 14.04
N TYR A 4 -6.45 30.56 14.95
CA TYR A 4 -6.26 29.15 15.32
C TYR A 4 -7.20 28.70 16.46
N THR A 5 -8.43 29.22 16.47
CA THR A 5 -9.41 28.91 17.52
C THR A 5 -10.76 28.72 16.86
N GLY A 6 -11.12 27.49 16.48
CA GLY A 6 -12.44 27.24 15.89
C GLY A 6 -12.83 25.79 15.70
N GLU A 7 -11.92 24.93 15.22
CA GLU A 7 -12.26 23.52 15.02
C GLU A 7 -11.74 22.67 16.19
N VAL A 8 -12.63 21.83 16.72
CA VAL A 8 -12.27 20.79 17.69
C VAL A 8 -11.28 19.88 16.98
N ARG A 9 -9.98 20.02 17.29
CA ARG A 9 -8.93 19.16 16.73
C ARG A 9 -9.31 17.70 16.97
N LYS A 10 -9.49 16.93 15.88
CA LYS A 10 -9.71 15.49 15.93
C LYS A 10 -8.40 14.89 16.45
N ARG A 11 -8.31 14.66 17.76
CA ARG A 11 -7.12 14.04 18.36
C ARG A 11 -7.06 12.59 17.87
N SER A 12 -5.87 12.16 17.49
CA SER A 12 -5.53 10.80 17.05
C SER A 12 -5.72 10.44 15.58
N GLN A 13 -5.44 11.37 14.65
CA GLN A 13 -5.39 11.05 13.21
C GLN A 13 -4.08 10.31 12.88
N ASN A 14 -4.10 9.47 11.86
CA ASN A 14 -2.86 8.98 11.25
C ASN A 14 -2.62 9.82 9.99
N LEU A 15 -1.39 9.95 9.52
CA LEU A 15 -1.08 10.60 8.25
C LEU A 15 -0.32 9.63 7.39
N LEU A 16 -0.83 9.39 6.19
CA LEU A 16 -0.13 8.60 5.19
C LEU A 16 0.21 9.49 4.01
N ILE A 17 1.49 9.72 3.76
CA ILE A 17 1.99 10.52 2.64
C ILE A 17 2.43 9.56 1.55
N VAL A 18 1.74 9.60 0.41
CA VAL A 18 2.02 8.73 -0.74
C VAL A 18 2.35 9.55 -1.98
N GLU A 19 3.14 8.98 -2.88
CA GLU A 19 3.50 9.62 -4.15
C GLU A 19 2.27 9.83 -5.05
N GLY A 20 1.47 8.79 -5.32
CA GLY A 20 0.34 8.83 -6.26
C GLY A 20 -1.03 8.41 -5.71
N ASN A 21 -2.04 8.47 -6.60
CA ASN A 21 -3.41 8.06 -6.32
C ASN A 21 -3.57 6.53 -6.23
N HIS A 22 -2.73 5.78 -6.95
CA HIS A 22 -2.86 4.32 -7.02
C HIS A 22 -2.56 3.69 -5.67
N GLU A 23 -1.54 4.20 -4.98
CA GLU A 23 -1.13 3.86 -3.63
C GLU A 23 -2.29 4.03 -2.65
N LYS A 24 -2.96 5.19 -2.71
CA LYS A 24 -4.15 5.48 -1.89
C LYS A 24 -5.30 4.53 -2.21
N ASN A 25 -5.73 4.49 -3.48
CA ASN A 25 -7.03 3.91 -3.86
C ASN A 25 -7.00 2.39 -4.05
N GLU A 26 -5.83 1.78 -4.28
CA GLU A 26 -5.72 0.33 -4.44
C GLU A 26 -5.06 -0.31 -3.21
N LEU A 27 -3.76 -0.07 -2.98
CA LEU A 27 -3.04 -0.80 -1.93
C LEU A 27 -3.56 -0.44 -0.54
N PHE A 28 -3.49 0.83 -0.13
CA PHE A 28 -3.77 1.18 1.27
C PHE A 28 -5.24 1.07 1.61
N TRP A 29 -6.12 1.43 0.69
CA TRP A 29 -7.54 1.14 0.82
C TRP A 29 -7.79 -0.35 1.10
N LEU A 30 -7.22 -1.24 0.28
CA LEU A 30 -7.44 -2.67 0.44
C LEU A 30 -6.77 -3.22 1.69
N LEU A 31 -5.55 -2.78 1.99
CA LEU A 31 -4.77 -3.20 3.15
C LEU A 31 -5.51 -2.85 4.44
N PHE A 32 -6.02 -1.63 4.59
CA PHE A 32 -6.74 -1.22 5.81
C PHE A 32 -8.13 -1.84 5.93
N LYS A 33 -8.76 -2.25 4.83
CA LYS A 33 -9.96 -3.10 4.88
C LYS A 33 -9.64 -4.52 5.38
N CYS A 34 -8.49 -5.07 5.02
CA CYS A 34 -8.04 -6.38 5.49
C CYS A 34 -7.49 -6.37 6.93
N PHE A 35 -6.96 -5.23 7.37
CA PHE A 35 -6.40 -5.00 8.72
C PHE A 35 -7.09 -3.80 9.41
N PRO A 36 -8.39 -3.91 9.74
CA PRO A 36 -9.14 -2.83 10.37
C PRO A 36 -8.56 -2.42 11.73
N GLU A 37 -7.75 -3.26 12.36
CA GLU A 37 -7.08 -2.98 13.64
C GLU A 37 -6.12 -1.78 13.56
N ILE A 38 -5.59 -1.46 12.38
CA ILE A 38 -4.67 -0.33 12.16
C ILE A 38 -5.40 1.02 12.25
N ASN A 39 -6.72 1.04 12.01
CA ASN A 39 -7.61 2.19 12.20
C ASN A 39 -7.09 3.50 11.55
N ILE A 40 -6.71 3.44 10.27
CA ILE A 40 -6.36 4.60 9.44
C ILE A 40 -7.55 4.94 8.55
N ASP A 41 -7.99 6.21 8.59
CA ASP A 41 -9.03 6.72 7.71
C ASP A 41 -8.48 6.95 6.29
N MET A 42 -9.30 6.82 5.25
CA MET A 42 -8.88 7.14 3.88
C MET A 42 -8.71 8.66 3.68
N ASP A 43 -9.40 9.47 4.47
CA ASP A 43 -9.25 10.93 4.48
C ASP A 43 -7.91 11.38 5.09
N ASP A 44 -7.31 10.52 5.90
CA ASP A 44 -6.01 10.68 6.53
C ASP A 44 -4.83 10.34 5.57
N ILE A 45 -5.12 9.92 4.33
CA ILE A 45 -4.12 9.66 3.28
C ILE A 45 -3.95 10.86 2.36
N TRP A 46 -2.79 11.50 2.45
CA TRP A 46 -2.37 12.63 1.65
C TRP A 46 -1.53 12.20 0.46
N ILE A 47 -2.00 12.54 -0.73
CA ILE A 47 -1.23 12.36 -1.95
C ILE A 47 -0.29 13.55 -2.07
N TYR A 48 1.02 13.31 -1.98
CA TYR A 48 2.05 14.32 -2.20
C TYR A 48 2.22 14.65 -3.69
N GLY A 49 1.94 13.71 -4.59
CA GLY A 49 1.77 13.97 -6.02
C GLY A 49 3.07 14.20 -6.80
N THR A 50 4.21 13.90 -6.20
CA THR A 50 5.54 13.92 -6.82
C THR A 50 6.48 13.01 -6.01
N ASN A 51 7.75 12.91 -6.39
CA ASN A 51 8.69 11.94 -5.82
C ASN A 51 9.43 12.46 -4.57
N ILE A 52 10.22 11.56 -3.97
CA ILE A 52 10.96 11.80 -2.73
C ILE A 52 11.95 12.97 -2.83
N TYR A 53 12.52 13.22 -4.02
CA TYR A 53 13.52 14.27 -4.20
C TYR A 53 12.91 15.66 -4.13
N MET A 54 11.69 15.82 -4.65
CA MET A 54 10.93 17.06 -4.52
C MET A 54 10.49 17.29 -3.07
N LEU A 55 10.16 16.23 -2.33
CA LEU A 55 9.87 16.34 -0.89
C LEU A 55 11.09 16.79 -0.11
N TYR A 56 12.26 16.20 -0.41
CA TYR A 56 13.53 16.63 0.17
C TYR A 56 13.78 18.13 -0.06
N ASP A 57 13.59 18.60 -1.30
CA ASP A 57 13.84 20.00 -1.66
C ASP A 57 12.83 20.95 -1.00
N ASP A 58 11.58 20.53 -0.82
CA ASP A 58 10.57 21.30 -0.06
C ASP A 58 10.94 21.42 1.42
N ILE A 59 11.45 20.34 2.03
CA ILE A 59 11.93 20.38 3.42
C ILE A 59 13.12 21.34 3.52
N ALA A 60 14.09 21.23 2.59
CA ALA A 60 15.24 22.11 2.56
C ALA A 60 14.87 23.59 2.35
N ALA A 61 13.81 23.87 1.59
CA ALA A 61 13.30 25.22 1.40
C ALA A 61 12.68 25.81 2.68
N GLU A 62 12.10 24.97 3.55
CA GLU A 62 11.49 25.41 4.81
C GLU A 62 12.50 25.49 5.96
N TYR A 63 13.39 24.49 6.08
CA TYR A 63 14.30 24.32 7.22
C TYR A 63 15.77 24.67 6.91
N GLY A 64 16.09 25.02 5.66
CA GLY A 64 17.47 25.31 5.23
C GLY A 64 18.17 24.11 4.59
N ALA A 65 19.26 24.36 3.86
CA ALA A 65 19.94 23.34 3.07
C ALA A 65 20.65 22.25 3.90
N ASP A 66 20.96 22.55 5.17
CA ASP A 66 21.64 21.68 6.12
C ASP A 66 20.68 20.97 7.09
N TRP A 67 19.36 21.04 6.84
CA TRP A 67 18.30 20.49 7.69
C TRP A 67 18.59 19.04 8.13
N ALA A 68 19.13 18.22 7.24
CA ALA A 68 19.40 16.81 7.50
C ALA A 68 20.52 16.56 8.53
N SER A 69 21.39 17.56 8.75
CA SER A 69 22.53 17.50 9.67
C SER A 69 22.35 18.38 10.91
N ALA A 70 21.43 19.34 10.87
CA ALA A 70 21.17 20.31 11.93
C ALA A 70 20.40 19.72 13.13
N GLY A 71 19.78 18.54 12.98
CA GLY A 71 18.98 17.94 14.05
C GLY A 71 17.65 18.68 14.31
N GLU A 72 17.12 19.33 13.27
CA GLU A 72 15.85 20.05 13.31
C GLU A 72 14.66 19.10 13.53
N ASP A 73 13.67 19.55 14.30
CA ASP A 73 12.39 18.84 14.44
C ASP A 73 11.49 19.17 13.24
N ILE A 74 11.53 18.31 12.22
CA ILE A 74 10.84 18.54 10.95
C ILE A 74 9.33 18.31 11.11
N ASP A 75 8.55 19.39 11.08
CA ASP A 75 7.10 19.32 10.93
C ASP A 75 6.73 19.10 9.45
N LEU A 76 6.76 17.83 9.04
CA LEU A 76 6.44 17.42 7.67
C LEU A 76 4.98 17.74 7.26
N PRO A 77 3.95 17.53 8.12
CA PRO A 77 2.59 17.95 7.80
C PRO A 77 2.47 19.44 7.51
N TYR A 78 3.21 20.30 8.22
CA TYR A 78 3.24 21.72 7.96
C TYR A 78 3.86 22.04 6.59
N VAL A 79 5.01 21.44 6.24
CA VAL A 79 5.64 21.61 4.92
C VAL A 79 4.66 21.28 3.79
N ILE A 80 3.99 20.13 3.90
CA ILE A 80 3.07 19.65 2.85
C ILE A 80 1.80 20.49 2.81
N SER A 81 1.17 20.76 3.97
CA SER A 81 -0.07 21.54 4.03
C SER A 81 0.13 22.98 3.58
N LYS A 82 1.25 23.62 3.94
CA LYS A 82 1.59 24.96 3.45
C LYS A 82 1.67 25.02 1.92
N LYS A 83 2.24 23.98 1.29
CA LYS A 83 2.36 23.90 -0.17
C LYS A 83 1.04 23.59 -0.87
N LYS A 84 0.25 22.66 -0.33
CA LYS A 84 -0.95 22.12 -1.01
C LYS A 84 -2.26 22.72 -0.56
N TYR A 85 -2.36 23.06 0.71
CA TYR A 85 -3.57 23.50 1.40
C TYR A 85 -3.27 24.75 2.25
N PRO A 86 -2.84 25.87 1.63
CA PRO A 86 -2.37 27.05 2.37
C PRO A 86 -3.44 27.65 3.31
N GLU A 87 -4.72 27.39 3.03
CA GLU A 87 -5.85 27.82 3.86
C GLU A 87 -6.18 26.86 5.02
N ASN A 88 -5.59 25.67 5.05
CA ASN A 88 -5.83 24.62 6.06
C ASN A 88 -4.50 23.97 6.46
N LEU A 89 -3.66 24.75 7.15
CA LEU A 89 -2.38 24.31 7.68
C LEU A 89 -2.58 23.22 8.74
N ARG A 90 -1.78 22.17 8.65
CA ARG A 90 -1.71 21.10 9.66
C ARG A 90 -0.30 20.99 10.21
N TYR A 91 -0.21 20.42 11.39
CA TYR A 91 1.02 20.33 12.15
C TYR A 91 1.23 18.89 12.58
N LYS A 92 2.48 18.55 12.92
CA LYS A 92 2.84 17.23 13.46
C LYS A 92 1.92 16.83 14.62
N GLU A 93 1.57 17.75 15.52
CA GLU A 93 0.74 17.43 16.70
C GLU A 93 -0.72 17.10 16.38
N ASP A 94 -1.16 17.29 15.12
CA ASP A 94 -2.49 16.85 14.68
C ASP A 94 -2.54 15.33 14.42
N PHE A 95 -1.38 14.66 14.35
CA PHE A 95 -1.26 13.25 13.97
C PHE A 95 -0.55 12.40 15.03
N THR A 96 -1.01 11.16 15.21
CA THR A 96 -0.38 10.13 16.06
C THR A 96 0.73 9.42 15.33
N ASN A 97 0.54 9.15 14.04
CA ASN A 97 1.51 8.45 13.20
C ASN A 97 1.65 9.19 11.88
N ILE A 98 2.88 9.33 11.38
CA ILE A 98 3.19 9.87 10.05
C ILE A 98 3.97 8.79 9.29
N LEU A 99 3.37 8.28 8.22
CA LEU A 99 3.90 7.22 7.38
C LEU A 99 4.17 7.82 5.99
N ILE A 100 5.37 7.60 5.44
CA ILE A 100 5.83 8.23 4.21
C ILE A 100 6.23 7.12 3.23
N ILE A 101 5.63 7.09 2.04
CA ILE A 101 5.83 6.01 1.07
C ILE A 101 6.19 6.57 -0.28
N PHE A 102 7.35 6.12 -0.78
CA PHE A 102 7.87 6.49 -2.08
C PHE A 102 8.43 5.28 -2.82
N ASP A 103 8.58 5.44 -4.13
CA ASP A 103 9.17 4.45 -5.01
C ASP A 103 10.68 4.68 -5.21
N PHE A 104 11.41 3.61 -5.47
CA PHE A 104 12.85 3.67 -5.78
C PHE A 104 13.06 4.00 -7.27
N GLU A 105 12.94 5.28 -7.59
CA GLU A 105 13.11 5.80 -8.95
C GLU A 105 14.58 6.02 -9.29
N ARG A 106 15.31 4.95 -9.62
CA ARG A 106 16.75 5.06 -9.95
C ARG A 106 17.04 5.87 -11.22
N HIS A 107 16.09 5.90 -12.15
CA HIS A 107 16.22 6.55 -13.44
C HIS A 107 15.73 7.99 -13.43
N ASP A 108 15.23 8.48 -12.28
CA ASP A 108 14.86 9.87 -12.13
C ASP A 108 16.10 10.76 -12.28
N THR A 109 15.94 11.90 -12.95
CA THR A 109 17.04 12.84 -13.18
C THR A 109 17.60 13.44 -11.89
N ASN A 110 16.81 13.45 -10.82
CA ASN A 110 17.18 13.92 -9.49
C ASN A 110 17.62 12.79 -8.56
N PHE A 111 17.80 11.57 -9.08
CA PHE A 111 18.25 10.43 -8.29
C PHE A 111 19.48 10.80 -7.47
N SER A 112 19.34 10.71 -6.15
CA SER A 112 20.41 10.94 -5.21
C SER A 112 20.29 9.96 -4.05
N LYS A 113 21.19 8.99 -4.03
CA LYS A 113 21.33 8.06 -2.90
C LYS A 113 21.46 8.81 -1.57
N VAL A 114 22.24 9.90 -1.55
CA VAL A 114 22.47 10.72 -0.34
C VAL A 114 21.16 11.32 0.17
N LYS A 115 20.31 11.86 -0.72
CA LYS A 115 19.00 12.40 -0.32
C LYS A 115 18.12 11.32 0.31
N ILE A 116 18.07 10.12 -0.28
CA ILE A 116 17.27 9.01 0.26
C ILE A 116 17.84 8.56 1.63
N GLU A 117 19.16 8.45 1.75
CA GLU A 117 19.84 8.08 3.01
C GLU A 117 19.56 9.07 4.14
N GLU A 118 19.60 10.37 3.85
CA GLU A 118 19.26 11.42 4.81
C GLU A 118 17.80 11.34 5.23
N MET A 119 16.88 11.18 4.27
CA MET A 119 15.45 10.99 4.57
C MET A 119 15.22 9.74 5.43
N GLN A 120 15.83 8.60 5.11
CA GLN A 120 15.67 7.36 5.88
C GLN A 120 16.28 7.46 7.30
N ARG A 121 17.36 8.21 7.48
CA ARG A 121 17.98 8.41 8.79
C ARG A 121 17.13 9.28 9.72
N ILE A 122 16.34 10.19 9.14
CA ILE A 122 15.53 11.14 9.90
C ILE A 122 14.14 10.56 10.13
N PHE A 123 13.50 10.06 9.08
CA PHE A 123 12.15 9.50 9.16
C PHE A 123 12.18 8.01 9.54
N MET A 124 12.48 7.72 10.81
CA MET A 124 12.61 6.36 11.35
C MET A 124 11.43 5.88 12.20
N ASP A 125 10.67 6.79 12.80
CA ASP A 125 9.62 6.48 13.77
C ASP A 125 8.32 7.17 13.38
N ALA A 126 7.29 6.36 13.14
CA ALA A 126 5.98 6.86 12.71
C ALA A 126 5.36 7.77 13.78
N THR A 127 5.65 7.53 15.07
CA THR A 127 5.04 8.25 16.20
C THR A 127 5.71 9.59 16.53
N ASP A 128 6.79 9.94 15.82
CA ASP A 128 7.48 11.22 15.96
C ASP A 128 7.40 12.02 14.64
N ILE A 129 8.53 12.30 13.98
CA ILE A 129 8.58 13.09 12.74
C ILE A 129 8.18 12.29 11.49
N GLY A 130 8.01 10.98 11.64
CA GLY A 130 7.46 10.08 10.64
C GLY A 130 8.42 8.95 10.26
N LYS A 131 7.90 8.01 9.47
CA LYS A 131 8.64 6.83 9.01
C LYS A 131 8.59 6.65 7.51
N LEU A 132 9.75 6.49 6.88
CA LEU A 132 9.91 6.34 5.44
C LEU A 132 10.00 4.87 5.00
N TYR A 133 9.15 4.50 4.04
CA TYR A 133 9.19 3.24 3.31
C TYR A 133 9.51 3.51 1.83
N ILE A 134 10.44 2.75 1.29
CA ILE A 134 10.82 2.77 -0.12
C ILE A 134 10.45 1.44 -0.77
N ASN A 135 9.64 1.48 -1.83
CA ASN A 135 9.32 0.28 -2.60
C ASN A 135 10.29 0.12 -3.76
N TYR A 136 10.70 -1.11 -4.02
CA TYR A 136 11.72 -1.44 -5.01
C TYR A 136 11.14 -2.33 -6.11
N PRO A 137 11.13 -1.88 -7.38
CA PRO A 137 11.42 -0.50 -7.80
C PRO A 137 10.26 0.46 -7.49
N MET A 138 9.04 -0.04 -7.29
CA MET A 138 7.85 0.77 -7.15
C MET A 138 6.73 0.03 -6.42
N ILE A 139 5.64 0.72 -6.10
CA ILE A 139 4.53 0.19 -5.30
C ILE A 139 4.03 -1.17 -5.81
N GLU A 140 3.92 -1.37 -7.13
CA GLU A 140 3.45 -2.63 -7.74
C GLU A 140 4.26 -3.88 -7.35
N SER A 141 5.44 -3.70 -6.74
CA SER A 141 6.23 -4.78 -6.15
C SER A 141 5.47 -5.64 -5.14
N TYR A 142 4.44 -5.11 -4.46
CA TYR A 142 3.61 -5.92 -3.56
C TYR A 142 2.77 -6.96 -4.30
N GLN A 143 2.43 -6.71 -5.58
CA GLN A 143 1.65 -7.63 -6.41
C GLN A 143 2.52 -8.59 -7.23
N HIS A 144 3.84 -8.39 -7.26
CA HIS A 144 4.73 -9.15 -8.11
C HIS A 144 5.03 -10.53 -7.51
N LEU A 145 3.99 -11.37 -7.36
CA LEU A 145 3.99 -12.79 -6.96
C LEU A 145 3.34 -13.64 -8.05
N LYS A 146 3.92 -14.80 -8.35
CA LYS A 146 3.51 -15.71 -9.44
C LYS A 146 2.72 -16.93 -8.96
N CYS A 147 2.73 -17.20 -7.67
CA CYS A 147 1.96 -18.25 -7.01
C CYS A 147 1.99 -18.05 -5.49
N PHE A 148 1.32 -18.91 -4.73
CA PHE A 148 1.41 -18.94 -3.27
C PHE A 148 1.62 -20.38 -2.80
N PRO A 149 2.70 -20.69 -2.06
CA PRO A 149 3.88 -19.82 -1.81
C PRO A 149 4.69 -19.56 -3.10
N ASP A 150 5.48 -18.49 -3.12
CA ASP A 150 6.37 -18.11 -4.24
C ASP A 150 7.86 -18.20 -3.86
N ASP A 151 8.44 -19.39 -4.01
CA ASP A 151 9.85 -19.62 -3.67
C ASP A 151 10.81 -18.81 -4.59
N ASP A 152 10.42 -18.60 -5.85
CA ASP A 152 11.18 -17.80 -6.81
C ASP A 152 11.23 -16.31 -6.44
N TYR A 153 10.35 -15.85 -5.56
CA TYR A 153 10.39 -14.48 -5.04
C TYR A 153 11.73 -14.16 -4.37
N ALA A 154 12.40 -15.17 -3.78
CA ALA A 154 13.73 -15.05 -3.18
C ALA A 154 14.78 -14.44 -4.11
N GLU A 155 14.70 -14.76 -5.41
CA GLU A 155 15.65 -14.31 -6.43
C GLU A 155 15.04 -13.35 -7.46
N ARG A 156 13.78 -12.96 -7.28
CA ARG A 156 13.09 -12.02 -8.15
C ARG A 156 13.74 -10.63 -8.14
N LYS A 157 14.07 -10.16 -9.34
CA LYS A 157 14.74 -8.89 -9.62
C LYS A 157 14.36 -8.45 -11.03
N ILE A 158 14.56 -7.16 -11.31
CA ILE A 158 14.39 -6.60 -12.64
C ILE A 158 15.69 -5.97 -13.12
N PRO A 159 16.02 -6.03 -14.42
CA PRO A 159 17.18 -5.35 -14.94
C PRO A 159 16.98 -3.83 -14.88
N VAL A 160 18.05 -3.08 -14.63
CA VAL A 160 18.02 -1.61 -14.64
C VAL A 160 17.61 -1.10 -16.03
N THR A 161 17.96 -1.81 -17.10
CA THR A 161 17.56 -1.47 -18.47
C THR A 161 16.05 -1.50 -18.71
N LEU A 162 15.26 -2.12 -17.81
CA LEU A 162 13.79 -2.07 -17.89
C LEU A 162 13.27 -0.64 -17.78
N GLN A 163 13.97 0.24 -17.08
CA GLN A 163 13.53 1.59 -16.69
C GLN A 163 12.12 1.54 -16.06
N PRO A 164 12.04 1.25 -14.75
CA PRO A 164 10.77 1.06 -14.06
C PRO A 164 9.80 2.22 -14.27
N GLY A 165 8.51 1.92 -14.18
CA GLY A 165 7.44 2.78 -14.66
C GLY A 165 6.41 1.93 -15.40
N LYS A 166 5.96 2.37 -16.57
CA LYS A 166 4.94 1.65 -17.35
C LYS A 166 5.31 0.21 -17.68
N GLU A 167 6.58 -0.05 -18.02
CA GLU A 167 7.07 -1.39 -18.35
C GLU A 167 7.01 -2.35 -17.16
N TYR A 168 7.40 -1.89 -15.97
CA TYR A 168 7.29 -2.71 -14.76
C TYR A 168 5.83 -2.96 -14.38
N LYS A 169 4.95 -1.95 -14.45
CA LYS A 169 3.50 -2.14 -14.23
C LYS A 169 2.91 -3.19 -15.16
N ALA A 170 3.26 -3.14 -16.45
CA ALA A 170 2.82 -4.12 -17.44
C ALA A 170 3.36 -5.53 -17.15
N LEU A 171 4.62 -5.64 -16.72
CA LEU A 171 5.23 -6.90 -16.29
C LEU A 171 4.48 -7.49 -15.09
N VAL A 172 4.27 -6.70 -14.03
CA VAL A 172 3.55 -7.15 -12.83
C VAL A 172 2.13 -7.59 -13.20
N LYS A 173 1.39 -6.81 -13.99
CA LYS A 173 0.04 -7.18 -14.44
C LYS A 173 -0.01 -8.50 -15.21
N LYS A 174 1.05 -8.82 -15.97
CA LYS A 174 1.15 -10.07 -16.72
C LYS A 174 1.47 -11.27 -15.82
N GLU A 175 2.29 -11.06 -14.79
CA GLU A 175 2.84 -12.15 -13.98
C GLU A 175 2.08 -12.39 -12.67
N THR A 176 1.38 -11.38 -12.15
CA THR A 176 0.71 -11.44 -10.84
C THR A 176 -0.41 -12.48 -10.80
N VAL A 177 -0.45 -13.27 -9.72
CA VAL A 177 -1.61 -14.13 -9.42
C VAL A 177 -2.71 -13.41 -8.64
N ILE A 178 -2.42 -12.26 -8.03
CA ILE A 178 -3.38 -11.54 -7.18
C ILE A 178 -4.06 -10.37 -7.88
N GLY A 179 -3.63 -9.96 -9.06
CA GLY A 179 -4.16 -8.75 -9.71
C GLY A 179 -5.69 -8.75 -9.83
N LYS A 180 -6.28 -9.88 -10.24
CA LYS A 180 -7.75 -10.02 -10.30
C LYS A 180 -8.43 -9.97 -8.92
N MET A 181 -7.75 -10.43 -7.88
CA MET A 181 -8.26 -10.40 -6.51
C MET A 181 -8.21 -8.98 -5.96
N VAL A 182 -7.13 -8.24 -6.21
CA VAL A 182 -6.98 -6.82 -5.83
C VAL A 182 -8.02 -5.94 -6.52
N GLU A 183 -8.23 -6.14 -7.83
CA GLU A 183 -9.22 -5.38 -8.61
C GLU A 183 -10.68 -5.75 -8.29
N PHE A 184 -10.92 -6.88 -7.60
CA PHE A 184 -12.25 -7.47 -7.49
C PHE A 184 -13.32 -6.54 -6.89
N PRO A 185 -13.09 -5.83 -5.77
CA PRO A 185 -14.09 -4.94 -5.19
C PRO A 185 -14.46 -3.77 -6.11
N HIS A 186 -13.46 -3.14 -6.71
CA HIS A 186 -13.64 -2.03 -7.66
C HIS A 186 -14.42 -2.48 -8.88
N ARG A 187 -14.14 -3.70 -9.38
CA ARG A 187 -14.90 -4.27 -10.49
C ARG A 187 -16.36 -4.51 -10.13
N VAL A 188 -16.65 -4.95 -8.90
CA VAL A 188 -18.03 -5.12 -8.42
C VAL A 188 -18.73 -3.77 -8.38
N GLU A 189 -18.11 -2.73 -7.83
CA GLU A 189 -18.63 -1.35 -7.84
C GLU A 189 -18.90 -0.85 -9.28
N ASP A 190 -17.91 -0.95 -10.17
CA ASP A 190 -18.03 -0.56 -11.59
C ASP A 190 -19.16 -1.29 -12.31
N LEU A 191 -19.37 -2.57 -11.98
CA LEU A 191 -20.43 -3.37 -12.57
C LEU A 191 -21.81 -2.87 -12.10
N LEU A 192 -21.95 -2.59 -10.81
CA LEU A 192 -23.20 -2.11 -10.21
C LEU A 192 -23.56 -0.71 -10.71
N ASP A 193 -22.61 0.23 -10.80
CA ASP A 193 -22.86 1.57 -11.34
C ASP A 193 -23.06 1.55 -12.86
N GLY A 194 -22.12 0.95 -13.59
CA GLY A 194 -22.07 1.06 -15.04
C GLY A 194 -23.14 0.23 -15.75
N ARG A 195 -23.26 -1.06 -15.39
CA ARG A 195 -24.15 -1.99 -16.10
C ARG A 195 -25.55 -2.03 -15.50
N PHE A 196 -25.66 -1.96 -14.17
CA PHE A 196 -26.93 -2.11 -13.47
C PHE A 196 -27.51 -0.80 -12.92
N GLY A 197 -26.81 0.32 -13.13
CA GLY A 197 -27.37 1.66 -12.93
C GLY A 197 -27.61 2.04 -11.47
N ILE A 198 -26.93 1.42 -10.51
CA ILE A 198 -27.03 1.77 -9.09
C ILE A 198 -26.24 3.07 -8.84
N ARG A 199 -26.87 4.20 -9.16
CA ARG A 199 -26.26 5.54 -9.08
C ARG A 199 -26.10 6.04 -7.65
N ASP A 200 -26.98 5.62 -6.75
CA ASP A 200 -26.88 5.95 -5.32
C ASP A 200 -25.62 5.30 -4.73
N GLU A 201 -24.66 6.14 -4.32
CA GLU A 201 -23.35 5.69 -3.83
C GLU A 201 -23.47 4.86 -2.56
N GLN A 202 -24.33 5.27 -1.63
CA GLN A 202 -24.52 4.53 -0.39
C GLN A 202 -25.09 3.13 -0.67
N ALA A 203 -26.17 3.02 -1.44
CA ALA A 203 -26.78 1.75 -1.80
C ALA A 203 -25.80 0.86 -2.58
N ARG A 204 -25.01 1.44 -3.49
CA ARG A 204 -24.00 0.71 -4.27
C ARG A 204 -22.92 0.12 -3.37
N THR A 205 -22.34 0.94 -2.48
CA THR A 205 -21.30 0.48 -1.54
C THR A 205 -21.86 -0.56 -0.57
N GLU A 206 -23.10 -0.40 -0.07
CA GLU A 206 -23.76 -1.40 0.77
C GLU A 206 -23.96 -2.73 0.04
N CYS A 207 -24.35 -2.71 -1.24
CA CYS A 207 -24.49 -3.92 -2.05
C CYS A 207 -23.15 -4.59 -2.30
N SER A 208 -22.14 -3.80 -2.68
CA SER A 208 -20.77 -4.28 -2.89
C SER A 208 -20.23 -4.98 -1.64
N ASP A 209 -20.35 -4.34 -0.47
CA ASP A 209 -19.90 -4.92 0.81
C ASP A 209 -20.63 -6.23 1.15
N LYS A 210 -21.95 -6.31 0.93
CA LYS A 210 -22.71 -7.55 1.16
C LYS A 210 -22.28 -8.67 0.21
N ILE A 211 -21.97 -8.35 -1.06
CA ILE A 211 -21.46 -9.33 -2.03
C ILE A 211 -20.09 -9.85 -1.59
N LEU A 212 -19.18 -8.96 -1.19
CA LEU A 212 -17.83 -9.31 -0.71
C LEU A 212 -17.87 -10.14 0.58
N LYS A 213 -18.96 -10.04 1.36
CA LYS A 213 -19.19 -10.79 2.61
C LYS A 213 -19.84 -12.16 2.42
N ILE A 214 -20.13 -12.58 1.20
CA ILE A 214 -20.62 -13.94 0.94
C ILE A 214 -19.53 -14.95 1.32
N THR A 215 -19.85 -15.91 2.20
CA THR A 215 -18.86 -16.89 2.70
C THR A 215 -19.02 -18.28 2.11
N THR A 216 -20.09 -18.55 1.36
CA THR A 216 -20.39 -19.89 0.86
C THR A 216 -20.99 -19.86 -0.54
N ASP A 217 -20.71 -20.93 -1.30
CA ASP A 217 -21.33 -21.20 -2.60
C ASP A 217 -22.76 -21.75 -2.47
N GLU A 218 -23.15 -22.22 -1.29
CA GLU A 218 -24.50 -22.70 -0.99
C GLU A 218 -25.48 -21.52 -0.98
N ASN A 219 -26.58 -21.64 -1.73
CA ASN A 219 -27.62 -20.61 -1.84
C ASN A 219 -27.11 -19.21 -2.24
N MET A 220 -25.93 -19.11 -2.85
CA MET A 220 -25.35 -17.84 -3.32
C MET A 220 -26.31 -17.09 -4.27
N ASP A 221 -27.10 -17.82 -5.06
CA ASP A 221 -28.10 -17.23 -5.95
C ASP A 221 -29.15 -16.44 -5.15
N GLU A 222 -29.71 -17.03 -4.11
CA GLU A 222 -30.71 -16.40 -3.24
C GLU A 222 -30.10 -15.23 -2.47
N ALA A 223 -28.87 -15.39 -1.97
CA ALA A 223 -28.15 -14.33 -1.27
C ALA A 223 -27.95 -13.10 -2.17
N ILE A 224 -27.41 -13.28 -3.39
CA ILE A 224 -27.20 -12.17 -4.33
C ILE A 224 -28.54 -11.57 -4.77
N GLN A 225 -29.56 -12.39 -5.03
CA GLN A 225 -30.88 -11.90 -5.39
C GLN A 225 -31.47 -11.00 -4.30
N ASN A 226 -31.37 -11.41 -3.03
CA ASN A 226 -31.86 -10.62 -1.89
C ASN A 226 -31.07 -9.32 -1.70
N ILE A 227 -29.77 -9.31 -2.00
CA ILE A 227 -28.94 -8.09 -1.95
C ILE A 227 -29.42 -7.07 -3.00
N LEU A 228 -29.81 -7.54 -4.18
CA LEU A 228 -30.08 -6.68 -5.34
C LEU A 228 -31.56 -6.34 -5.55
N HIS A 229 -32.48 -7.06 -4.91
CA HIS A 229 -33.92 -7.03 -5.20
C HIS A 229 -34.54 -5.61 -5.24
N ASP A 230 -34.12 -4.73 -4.33
CA ASP A 230 -34.71 -3.38 -4.21
C ASP A 230 -33.89 -2.28 -4.89
N VAL A 231 -32.73 -2.63 -5.47
CA VAL A 231 -31.76 -1.66 -6.02
C VAL A 231 -31.48 -1.87 -7.50
N VAL A 232 -31.81 -3.03 -8.06
CA VAL A 232 -31.68 -3.36 -9.48
C VAL A 232 -33.05 -3.55 -10.08
N GLU A 233 -33.27 -3.04 -11.30
CA GLU A 233 -34.52 -3.25 -12.03
C GLU A 233 -34.82 -4.75 -12.20
N GLU A 234 -36.08 -5.14 -12.01
CA GLU A 234 -36.55 -6.54 -12.06
C GLU A 234 -36.08 -7.28 -13.34
N GLN A 235 -36.06 -6.56 -14.47
CA GLN A 235 -35.65 -7.09 -15.77
C GLN A 235 -34.14 -7.40 -15.85
N ALA A 236 -33.32 -6.72 -15.06
CA ALA A 236 -31.87 -6.89 -15.02
C ALA A 236 -31.40 -7.79 -13.87
N LEU A 237 -32.25 -8.04 -12.86
CA LEU A 237 -31.93 -8.76 -11.63
C LEU A 237 -31.35 -10.15 -11.87
N GLU A 238 -31.97 -10.97 -12.73
CA GLU A 238 -31.47 -12.30 -13.06
C GLU A 238 -30.07 -12.25 -13.70
N THR A 239 -29.84 -11.29 -14.60
CA THR A 239 -28.53 -11.13 -15.26
C THR A 239 -27.47 -10.70 -14.25
N ALA A 240 -27.79 -9.75 -13.38
CA ALA A 240 -26.89 -9.29 -12.32
C ALA A 240 -26.51 -10.42 -11.37
N LYS A 241 -27.50 -11.20 -10.92
CA LYS A 241 -27.32 -12.36 -10.05
C LYS A 241 -26.32 -13.35 -10.61
N TYR A 242 -26.54 -13.85 -11.84
CA TYR A 242 -25.66 -14.86 -12.42
C TYR A 242 -24.27 -14.33 -12.75
N GLN A 243 -24.15 -13.06 -13.14
CA GLN A 243 -22.85 -12.46 -13.40
C GLN A 243 -22.02 -12.32 -12.12
N LEU A 244 -22.62 -11.80 -11.05
CA LEU A 244 -21.96 -11.66 -9.75
C LEU A 244 -21.63 -13.02 -9.15
N LYS A 245 -22.51 -14.01 -9.27
CA LYS A 245 -22.23 -15.38 -8.85
C LYS A 245 -20.98 -15.94 -9.54
N ASP A 246 -20.88 -15.81 -10.86
CA ASP A 246 -19.70 -16.24 -11.62
C ASP A 246 -18.43 -15.51 -11.16
N TRP A 247 -18.55 -14.22 -10.86
CA TRP A 247 -17.44 -13.39 -10.38
C TRP A 247 -16.96 -13.79 -8.97
N VAL A 248 -17.88 -13.98 -8.02
CA VAL A 248 -17.59 -14.49 -6.67
C VAL A 248 -16.92 -15.86 -6.75
N LYS A 249 -17.47 -16.78 -7.57
CA LYS A 249 -16.87 -18.11 -7.78
C LYS A 249 -15.46 -18.07 -8.36
N LYS A 250 -15.19 -17.13 -9.25
CA LYS A 250 -13.84 -16.92 -9.83
C LYS A 250 -12.87 -16.28 -8.84
N ALA A 251 -13.36 -15.51 -7.88
CA ALA A 251 -12.55 -14.96 -6.80
C ALA A 251 -12.15 -16.04 -5.78
N GLY A 252 -12.95 -17.10 -5.64
CA GLY A 252 -12.56 -18.35 -4.94
C GLY A 252 -12.67 -18.32 -3.42
N TYR A 253 -12.89 -17.16 -2.78
CA TYR A 253 -12.99 -17.05 -1.32
C TYR A 253 -14.16 -17.83 -0.73
N ALA A 254 -15.34 -17.78 -1.37
CA ALA A 254 -16.54 -18.46 -0.87
C ALA A 254 -16.42 -20.00 -0.90
N GLN A 255 -15.57 -20.54 -1.77
CA GLN A 255 -15.26 -21.99 -1.80
C GLN A 255 -14.41 -22.42 -0.60
N MET A 256 -13.69 -21.48 0.00
CA MET A 256 -12.88 -21.71 1.20
C MET A 256 -13.68 -21.47 2.49
N GLY A 257 -14.96 -21.11 2.40
CA GLY A 257 -15.76 -20.77 3.58
C GLY A 257 -15.46 -19.38 4.16
N GLU A 258 -14.75 -18.54 3.40
CA GLU A 258 -14.25 -17.22 3.82
C GLU A 258 -15.04 -16.12 3.11
N ASN A 259 -15.12 -14.93 3.71
CA ASN A 259 -15.45 -13.75 2.93
C ASN A 259 -14.21 -13.18 2.21
N TYR A 260 -14.43 -12.25 1.29
CA TYR A 260 -13.34 -11.63 0.51
C TYR A 260 -12.25 -11.00 1.38
N TRP A 261 -12.61 -10.32 2.48
CA TRP A 261 -11.67 -9.62 3.34
C TRP A 261 -10.78 -10.58 4.13
N GLU A 262 -11.37 -11.66 4.67
CA GLU A 262 -10.63 -12.74 5.33
C GLU A 262 -9.65 -13.42 4.37
N HIS A 263 -10.11 -13.69 3.14
CA HIS A 263 -9.29 -14.28 2.11
C HIS A 263 -8.10 -13.38 1.73
N MET A 264 -8.38 -12.10 1.44
CA MET A 264 -7.33 -11.14 1.09
C MET A 264 -6.38 -10.86 2.24
N ARG A 265 -6.83 -10.89 3.50
CA ARG A 265 -5.95 -10.81 4.67
C ARG A 265 -4.93 -11.94 4.67
N LYS A 266 -5.33 -13.19 4.41
CA LYS A 266 -4.40 -14.33 4.30
C LYS A 266 -3.40 -14.15 3.16
N ILE A 267 -3.84 -13.62 2.03
CA ILE A 267 -2.96 -13.27 0.91
C ILE A 267 -1.95 -12.20 1.31
N PHE A 268 -2.37 -11.12 1.97
CA PHE A 268 -1.46 -10.08 2.46
C PHE A 268 -0.46 -10.60 3.49
N ILE A 269 -0.87 -11.48 4.40
CA ILE A 269 0.06 -12.12 5.35
C ILE A 269 1.18 -12.85 4.58
N GLN A 270 0.85 -13.57 3.50
CA GLN A 270 1.87 -14.20 2.65
C GLN A 270 2.75 -13.19 1.93
N ILE A 271 2.17 -12.10 1.39
CA ILE A 271 2.94 -11.01 0.76
C ILE A 271 3.94 -10.41 1.76
N ILE A 272 3.48 -10.11 2.97
CA ILE A 272 4.31 -9.53 4.04
C ILE A 272 5.42 -10.51 4.40
N ARG A 273 5.13 -11.79 4.64
CA ARG A 273 6.13 -12.82 4.96
C ARG A 273 7.19 -12.95 3.85
N HIS A 274 6.76 -12.98 2.59
CA HIS A 274 7.67 -12.99 1.44
C HIS A 274 8.59 -11.76 1.42
N ASN A 275 8.06 -10.58 1.71
CA ASN A 275 8.85 -9.35 1.77
C ASN A 275 9.80 -9.31 2.98
N ILE A 276 9.41 -9.84 4.15
CA ILE A 276 10.31 -9.99 5.32
C ILE A 276 11.47 -10.93 4.97
N CYS A 277 11.18 -12.11 4.40
CA CYS A 277 12.19 -13.07 3.93
C CYS A 277 13.10 -12.46 2.88
N LYS A 278 12.54 -11.71 1.92
CA LYS A 278 13.30 -11.04 0.87
C LYS A 278 14.19 -9.93 1.40
N ALA A 279 13.71 -9.12 2.34
CA ALA A 279 14.51 -8.10 3.02
C ALA A 279 15.70 -8.74 3.74
N ASN A 280 15.47 -9.84 4.46
CA ASN A 280 16.55 -10.61 5.09
C ASN A 280 17.53 -11.21 4.07
N ARG A 281 17.05 -11.69 2.91
CA ARG A 281 17.90 -12.18 1.82
C ARG A 281 18.79 -11.08 1.27
N ILE A 282 18.23 -9.90 1.01
CA ILE A 282 18.97 -8.74 0.50
C ILE A 282 20.02 -8.30 1.51
N GLN A 283 19.68 -8.22 2.80
CA GLN A 283 20.56 -7.70 3.84
C GLN A 283 21.63 -8.72 4.32
N ASN A 284 21.23 -9.97 4.52
CA ASN A 284 22.00 -10.97 5.25
C ASN A 284 22.30 -12.22 4.40
N GLY A 285 21.78 -12.31 3.17
CA GLY A 285 22.02 -13.43 2.27
C GLY A 285 21.14 -14.66 2.55
N THR A 286 20.20 -14.60 3.49
CA THR A 286 19.34 -15.75 3.83
C THR A 286 17.87 -15.41 3.59
N TYR A 287 17.19 -16.20 2.75
CA TYR A 287 15.76 -16.02 2.50
C TYR A 287 14.89 -16.81 3.47
N GLN A 288 15.22 -18.08 3.68
CA GLN A 288 14.44 -18.98 4.54
C GLN A 288 14.63 -18.58 6.00
N ILE A 289 13.53 -18.24 6.67
CA ILE A 289 13.48 -17.89 8.09
C ILE A 289 12.57 -18.93 8.76
N GLU A 290 13.06 -19.52 9.85
CA GLU A 290 12.24 -20.41 10.68
C GLU A 290 11.05 -19.63 11.27
N GLU A 291 9.90 -20.29 11.38
CA GLU A 291 8.64 -19.65 11.79
C GLU A 291 8.76 -18.85 13.10
N GLU A 292 9.45 -19.41 14.08
CA GLU A 292 9.66 -18.82 15.40
C GLU A 292 10.58 -17.57 15.36
N LYS A 293 11.36 -17.42 14.28
CA LYS A 293 12.36 -16.35 14.12
C LYS A 293 11.88 -15.19 13.27
N TYR A 294 10.66 -15.23 12.70
CA TYR A 294 10.16 -14.15 11.84
C TYR A 294 10.17 -12.79 12.54
N LYS A 295 9.63 -12.71 13.77
CA LYS A 295 9.60 -11.47 14.53
C LYS A 295 11.00 -10.91 14.76
N GLN A 296 11.92 -11.76 15.23
CA GLN A 296 13.31 -11.37 15.47
C GLN A 296 14.02 -10.94 14.17
N SER A 297 13.74 -11.61 13.06
CA SER A 297 14.31 -11.25 11.76
C SER A 297 13.77 -9.91 11.27
N PHE A 298 12.49 -9.64 11.50
CA PHE A 298 11.84 -8.38 11.14
C PHE A 298 12.40 -7.20 11.96
N GLU A 299 12.52 -7.35 13.27
CA GLU A 299 13.08 -6.34 14.18
C GLU A 299 14.56 -6.01 13.89
N LYS A 300 15.28 -6.89 13.17
CA LYS A 300 16.68 -6.70 12.77
C LYS A 300 16.84 -6.15 11.35
N LEU A 301 15.75 -5.83 10.66
CA LEU A 301 15.83 -5.21 9.34
C LEU A 301 16.42 -3.81 9.46
N ASP A 302 17.38 -3.54 8.59
CA ASP A 302 18.08 -2.27 8.44
C ASP A 302 17.79 -1.76 7.02
N LEU A 303 16.84 -0.82 6.94
CA LEU A 303 16.40 -0.24 5.68
C LEU A 303 17.51 0.54 4.97
N MET A 304 18.50 1.07 5.70
CA MET A 304 19.68 1.72 5.14
C MET A 304 20.60 0.71 4.47
N LYS A 305 20.83 -0.44 5.12
CA LYS A 305 21.62 -1.53 4.51
C LYS A 305 20.92 -2.12 3.29
N ILE A 306 19.59 -2.19 3.29
CA ILE A 306 18.81 -2.58 2.10
C ILE A 306 18.99 -1.56 0.97
N LEU A 307 18.90 -0.26 1.25
CA LEU A 307 19.15 0.80 0.27
C LEU A 307 20.57 0.73 -0.31
N GLU A 308 21.59 0.51 0.53
CA GLU A 308 22.97 0.31 0.10
C GLU A 308 23.08 -0.85 -0.90
N ASN A 309 22.49 -2.00 -0.56
CA ASN A 309 22.53 -3.18 -1.41
C ASN A 309 21.76 -2.96 -2.73
N GLN A 310 20.63 -2.26 -2.69
CA GLN A 310 19.83 -1.93 -3.88
C GLN A 310 20.58 -0.95 -4.80
N THR A 311 21.17 0.11 -4.24
CA THR A 311 21.94 1.09 -5.01
C THR A 311 23.24 0.50 -5.57
N SER A 312 23.91 -0.38 -4.82
CA SER A 312 25.09 -1.11 -5.29
C SER A 312 24.75 -2.09 -6.42
N ALA A 313 23.70 -2.90 -6.26
CA ALA A 313 23.29 -3.89 -7.27
C ALA A 313 22.80 -3.24 -8.58
N SER A 314 22.18 -2.08 -8.46
CA SER A 314 21.68 -1.35 -9.62
C SER A 314 22.74 -0.46 -10.27
N ARG A 315 23.90 -0.24 -9.66
CA ARG A 315 24.89 0.76 -10.10
C ARG A 315 25.21 0.74 -11.60
N ASP A 316 25.38 -0.44 -12.18
CA ASP A 316 25.66 -0.63 -13.60
C ASP A 316 24.39 -0.40 -14.44
N GLU A 317 24.42 0.55 -15.36
CA GLU A 317 23.26 0.93 -16.18
C GLU A 317 22.85 -0.15 -17.21
N GLN A 318 23.74 -1.09 -17.54
CA GLN A 318 23.50 -2.14 -18.53
C GLN A 318 23.23 -3.51 -17.90
N ASN A 319 24.03 -3.88 -16.90
CA ASN A 319 24.01 -5.20 -16.28
C ASN A 319 23.45 -5.18 -14.85
N GLY A 320 23.22 -3.99 -14.28
CA GLY A 320 22.67 -3.83 -12.95
C GLY A 320 21.22 -4.29 -12.87
N PHE A 321 20.77 -4.50 -11.64
CA PHE A 321 19.39 -4.91 -11.37
C PHE A 321 18.87 -4.30 -10.07
N ILE A 322 17.55 -4.29 -9.93
CA ILE A 322 16.85 -3.89 -8.71
C ILE A 322 16.16 -5.14 -8.16
N TRP A 323 16.39 -5.46 -6.89
CA TRP A 323 15.63 -6.52 -6.23
C TRP A 323 14.19 -6.05 -6.04
N VAL A 324 13.23 -6.92 -6.35
CA VAL A 324 11.83 -6.64 -6.06
C VAL A 324 11.62 -6.76 -4.55
N LEU A 325 11.14 -5.68 -3.92
CA LEU A 325 10.85 -5.61 -2.48
C LEU A 325 9.84 -4.49 -2.21
N SER A 326 8.70 -4.81 -1.62
CA SER A 326 7.75 -3.83 -1.10
C SER A 326 7.98 -3.64 0.39
N THR A 327 8.42 -2.46 0.82
CA THR A 327 8.63 -2.18 2.24
C THR A 327 7.41 -1.54 2.90
N CYS A 328 6.52 -0.91 2.12
CA CYS A 328 5.31 -0.28 2.68
C CYS A 328 4.34 -1.29 3.31
N VAL A 329 4.36 -2.57 2.89
CA VAL A 329 3.56 -3.62 3.54
C VAL A 329 4.03 -3.91 4.97
N PHE A 330 5.21 -3.44 5.37
CA PHE A 330 5.70 -3.54 6.75
C PHE A 330 4.94 -2.65 7.73
N VAL A 331 4.09 -1.72 7.27
CA VAL A 331 3.18 -0.97 8.14
C VAL A 331 2.36 -1.88 9.06
N VAL A 332 1.96 -3.07 8.57
CA VAL A 332 1.17 -4.03 9.35
C VAL A 332 1.97 -4.66 10.50
N PRO A 333 3.11 -5.35 10.26
CA PRO A 333 3.91 -5.94 11.33
C PRO A 333 4.55 -4.91 12.27
N GLU A 334 4.75 -3.67 11.83
CA GLU A 334 5.22 -2.59 12.71
C GLU A 334 4.15 -2.07 13.64
N TYR A 335 2.91 -1.95 13.15
CA TYR A 335 1.77 -1.63 14.00
C TYR A 335 1.56 -2.71 15.06
N ASN A 336 1.47 -3.97 14.62
CA ASN A 336 1.42 -5.10 15.52
C ASN A 336 1.83 -6.39 14.79
N PHE A 337 2.99 -6.94 15.16
CA PHE A 337 3.51 -8.16 14.57
C PHE A 337 2.57 -9.36 14.70
N SER A 338 1.68 -9.40 15.71
CA SER A 338 0.74 -10.52 15.85
C SER A 338 -0.26 -10.62 14.71
N LEU A 339 -0.46 -9.56 13.93
CA LEU A 339 -1.35 -9.54 12.77
C LEU A 339 -0.80 -10.37 11.58
N VAL A 340 0.47 -10.77 11.63
CA VAL A 340 1.13 -11.57 10.58
C VAL A 340 1.60 -12.94 11.08
N THR A 341 1.21 -13.32 12.31
CA THR A 341 1.50 -14.61 12.93
C THR A 341 0.19 -15.39 13.11
N GLU A 342 -0.35 -15.89 12.00
CA GLU A 342 -1.37 -16.95 11.98
C GLU A 342 -0.79 -18.24 11.41
#